data_AF-A0A1J5APS6-F1
#
_entry.id   AF-A0A1J5APS6-F1
#
_cell.length_a   1.000
_cell.length_b   1.000
_cell.length_c   1.000
_cell.angle_alpha   90.00
_cell.angle_beta   90.00
_cell.angle_gamma   90.00
#
_symmetry.space_group_name_H-M   'P 1'
#
loop_
_entity.id
_entity.type
_entity.pdbx_description
1 polymer ?
#
loop_
_entity_poly.entity_id
_entity_poly.type
_entity_poly.pdbx_seq_one_letter_code
_entity_poly.pdbx_strand_id
1 'polypeptide(L)'
;MKIIKWILSIFFFILITIELYLTVFKQIPLNKMSVLLLLVLITVFQLRHKVSWYIAIAVFVYGIFSIIFYGINSSESILMEFTSPLSYLLFSDVSVKQLKIFIEIIPDYFYLISLIVFFTKPVRRYYGVLKQ
;
A
#
# COMPACT_ATOMS: atom_id res chain seq x y z
N MET A 1 15.75 8.30 -8.20
CA MET A 1 15.37 7.19 -7.28
C MET A 1 15.37 7.57 -5.80
N LYS A 2 16.40 8.25 -5.25
CA LYS A 2 16.42 8.62 -3.81
C LYS A 2 15.19 9.47 -3.39
N ILE A 3 14.86 10.51 -4.16
CA ILE A 3 13.74 11.41 -3.86
C ILE A 3 12.40 10.67 -3.84
N ILE A 4 12.11 9.85 -4.87
CA ILE A 4 10.86 9.07 -4.96
C ILE A 4 10.69 8.12 -3.77
N LYS A 5 11.78 7.47 -3.31
CA LYS A 5 11.75 6.61 -2.12
C LYS A 5 11.37 7.36 -0.86
N TRP A 6 11.96 8.54 -0.66
CA TRP A 6 11.64 9.40 0.49
C TRP A 6 10.19 9.87 0.44
N ILE A 7 9.71 10.31 -0.72
CA ILE A 7 8.31 10.73 -0.91
C ILE A 7 7.34 9.59 -0.54
N LEU A 8 7.56 8.38 -1.08
CA LEU A 8 6.72 7.22 -0.76
C LEU A 8 6.78 6.85 0.73
N SER A 9 7.96 6.89 1.33
CA SER A 9 8.12 6.53 2.75
C SER A 9 7.44 7.56 3.67
N ILE A 10 7.57 8.84 3.35
CA ILE A 10 6.89 9.92 4.08
C ILE A 10 5.38 9.77 3.93
N PHE A 11 4.89 9.50 2.71
CA PHE A 11 3.47 9.26 2.46
C PHE A 11 2.93 8.09 3.30
N PHE A 12 3.61 6.93 3.32
CA PHE A 12 3.20 5.80 4.15
C PHE A 12 3.29 6.11 5.65
N PHE A 13 4.29 6.89 6.08
CA PHE A 13 4.41 7.31 7.47
C PHE A 13 3.27 8.22 7.92
N ILE A 14 2.83 9.13 7.04
CA ILE A 14 1.65 9.97 7.27
C ILE A 14 0.40 9.08 7.43
N LEU A 15 0.23 8.07 6.57
CA LEU A 15 -0.89 7.13 6.68
C LEU A 15 -0.89 6.36 8.00
N ILE A 16 0.28 5.89 8.47
CA ILE A 16 0.41 5.25 9.80
C ILE A 16 -0.03 6.22 10.89
N THR A 17 0.42 7.48 10.83
CA THR A 17 0.09 8.49 11.84
C THR A 17 -1.42 8.77 11.88
N ILE A 18 -2.06 8.87 10.70
CA ILE A 18 -3.51 9.02 10.58
C ILE A 18 -4.24 7.80 11.16
N GLU A 19 -3.79 6.60 10.81
CA GLU A 19 -4.40 5.36 11.28
C GLU A 19 -4.35 5.24 12.81
N LEU A 20 -3.19 5.55 13.40
CA LEU A 20 -3.04 5.61 14.85
C LEU A 20 -3.95 6.68 15.47
N TYR A 21 -4.05 7.86 14.86
CA TYR A 21 -4.95 8.91 15.33
C TYR A 21 -6.42 8.45 15.35
N LEU A 22 -6.90 7.88 14.25
CA LEU A 22 -8.28 7.39 14.13
C LEU A 22 -8.58 6.22 15.08
N THR A 23 -7.62 5.30 15.24
CA THR A 23 -7.79 4.12 16.08
C THR A 23 -7.75 4.47 17.57
N VAL A 24 -6.80 5.31 17.98
CA VAL A 24 -6.58 5.65 19.40
C VAL A 24 -7.55 6.72 19.90
N PHE A 25 -7.77 7.78 19.12
CA PHE A 25 -8.56 8.93 19.58
C PHE A 25 -10.01 8.89 19.14
N LYS A 26 -10.30 8.32 17.96
CA LYS A 26 -11.67 8.23 17.43
C LYS A 26 -12.30 6.84 17.59
N GLN A 27 -11.56 5.86 18.13
CA GLN A 27 -12.03 4.49 18.40
C GLN A 27 -12.62 3.79 17.15
N ILE A 28 -12.14 4.16 15.96
CA ILE A 28 -12.62 3.57 14.71
C ILE A 28 -11.96 2.21 14.55
N PRO A 29 -12.72 1.12 14.31
CA PRO A 29 -12.17 -0.19 14.04
C PRO A 29 -11.56 -0.22 12.64
N LEU A 30 -10.38 0.36 12.47
CA LEU A 30 -9.57 0.24 11.26
C LEU A 30 -8.90 -1.13 11.20
N ASN A 31 -8.39 -1.48 10.03
CA ASN A 31 -7.76 -2.77 9.85
C ASN A 31 -6.45 -2.87 10.63
N LYS A 32 -6.39 -3.79 11.58
CA LYS A 32 -5.16 -4.00 12.37
C LYS A 32 -3.96 -4.41 11.52
N MET A 33 -4.19 -4.91 10.30
CA MET A 33 -3.13 -5.30 9.37
C MET A 33 -2.64 -4.16 8.46
N SER A 34 -3.33 -3.02 8.34
CA SER A 34 -2.88 -1.93 7.46
C SER A 34 -1.60 -1.26 7.94
N VAL A 35 -1.44 -1.05 9.26
CA VAL A 35 -0.16 -0.58 9.82
C VAL A 35 1.01 -1.51 9.46
N LEU A 36 0.81 -2.83 9.62
CA LEU A 36 1.84 -3.82 9.31
C LEU A 36 2.21 -3.77 7.82
N LEU A 37 1.21 -3.69 6.95
CA LEU A 37 1.40 -3.56 5.51
C LEU A 37 2.19 -2.29 5.14
N LEU A 38 1.82 -1.14 5.72
CA LEU A 38 2.52 0.13 5.52
C LEU A 38 3.98 0.04 5.96
N LEU A 39 4.26 -0.60 7.10
CA LEU A 39 5.63 -0.85 7.58
C LEU A 39 6.42 -1.77 6.64
N VAL A 40 5.78 -2.82 6.11
CA VAL A 40 6.40 -3.71 5.11
C VAL A 40 6.73 -2.93 3.84
N LEU A 41 5.82 -2.10 3.34
CA LEU A 41 6.05 -1.26 2.17
C LEU A 41 7.23 -0.30 2.40
N ILE A 42 7.29 0.40 3.54
CA ILE A 42 8.43 1.25 3.90
C ILE A 42 9.74 0.44 3.88
N THR A 43 9.74 -0.73 4.50
CA THR A 43 10.92 -1.60 4.58
C THR A 43 11.39 -2.04 3.20
N VAL A 44 10.46 -2.46 2.33
CA VAL A 44 10.70 -2.80 0.93
C VAL A 44 11.33 -1.62 0.18
N PHE A 45 10.78 -0.42 0.33
CA PHE A 45 11.29 0.76 -0.35
C PHE A 45 12.53 1.36 0.29
N GLN A 46 13.00 0.94 1.47
CA GLN A 46 14.24 1.44 2.06
C GLN A 46 15.40 0.47 1.87
N LEU A 47 15.17 -0.82 2.04
CA LEU A 47 16.20 -1.84 2.01
C LEU A 47 16.56 -2.25 0.57
N ARG A 48 17.84 -2.15 0.21
CA ARG A 48 18.37 -2.54 -1.11
C ARG A 48 18.82 -4.01 -1.13
N HIS A 49 17.96 -4.90 -0.65
CA HIS A 49 18.31 -6.31 -0.51
C HIS A 49 17.47 -7.19 -1.43
N LYS A 50 18.03 -8.32 -1.88
CA LYS A 50 17.32 -9.31 -2.72
C LYS A 50 16.05 -9.80 -2.02
N VAL A 51 16.14 -10.01 -0.70
CA VAL A 51 15.00 -10.42 0.13
C VAL A 51 13.87 -9.39 0.08
N SER A 52 14.19 -8.10 0.17
CA SER A 52 13.21 -7.01 0.05
C SER A 52 12.50 -7.01 -1.30
N TRP A 53 13.19 -7.40 -2.38
CA TRP A 53 12.56 -7.60 -3.68
C TRP A 53 11.57 -8.77 -3.69
N TYR A 54 11.93 -9.93 -3.13
CA TYR A 54 11.02 -11.07 -3.03
C TYR A 54 9.79 -10.75 -2.17
N ILE A 55 9.99 -10.08 -1.03
CA ILE A 55 8.90 -9.60 -0.17
C ILE A 55 7.98 -8.66 -0.95
N ALA A 56 8.54 -7.71 -1.72
CA ALA A 56 7.75 -6.80 -2.55
C ALA A 56 6.88 -7.55 -3.57
N ILE A 57 7.47 -8.50 -4.30
CA ILE A 57 6.74 -9.32 -5.26
C ILE A 57 5.61 -10.09 -4.58
N ALA A 58 5.89 -10.74 -3.43
CA ALA A 58 4.86 -11.47 -2.69
C ALA A 58 3.72 -10.56 -2.22
N VAL A 59 4.05 -9.37 -1.68
CA VAL A 59 3.07 -8.37 -1.23
C VAL A 59 2.22 -7.87 -2.40
N PHE A 60 2.83 -7.55 -3.54
CA PHE A 60 2.11 -7.02 -4.70
C PHE A 60 1.25 -8.07 -5.38
N VAL A 61 1.75 -9.30 -5.54
CA VAL A 61 0.97 -10.43 -6.07
C VAL A 61 -0.19 -10.74 -5.14
N TYR A 62 0.04 -10.78 -3.83
CA TYR A 62 -1.03 -10.98 -2.86
C TYR A 62 -2.03 -9.83 -2.86
N GLY A 63 -1.59 -8.58 -3.00
CA GLY A 63 -2.45 -7.41 -3.15
C GLY A 63 -3.39 -7.57 -4.34
N ILE A 64 -2.85 -7.88 -5.53
CA ILE A 64 -3.63 -8.15 -6.74
C ILE A 64 -4.60 -9.33 -6.53
N PHE A 65 -4.14 -10.42 -5.91
CA PHE A 65 -4.99 -11.58 -5.63
C PHE A 65 -6.13 -11.22 -4.67
N SER A 66 -5.84 -10.47 -3.61
CA SER A 66 -6.83 -9.97 -2.65
C SER A 66 -7.92 -9.17 -3.36
N ILE A 67 -7.55 -8.30 -4.30
CA ILE A 67 -8.47 -7.47 -5.05
C ILE A 67 -9.35 -8.33 -5.98
N ILE A 68 -8.72 -9.20 -6.80
CA ILE A 68 -9.43 -10.00 -7.81
C ILE A 68 -10.40 -11.00 -7.16
N PHE A 69 -9.99 -11.67 -6.09
CA PHE A 69 -10.76 -12.78 -5.52
C PHE A 69 -11.62 -12.40 -4.31
N TYR A 70 -11.13 -11.50 -3.46
CA TYR A 70 -11.85 -11.07 -2.26
C TYR A 70 -12.52 -9.70 -2.45
N GLY A 71 -11.91 -8.74 -3.14
CA GLY A 71 -12.49 -7.42 -3.37
C GLY A 71 -13.77 -7.44 -4.21
N ILE A 72 -13.88 -8.38 -5.18
CA ILE A 72 -15.07 -8.51 -6.03
C ILE A 72 -16.25 -9.17 -5.30
N ASN A 73 -15.98 -10.02 -4.30
CA ASN A 73 -16.99 -10.91 -3.69
C ASN A 73 -17.26 -10.66 -2.21
N SER A 74 -16.48 -9.79 -1.55
CA SER A 74 -16.65 -9.50 -0.12
C SER A 74 -16.92 -8.02 0.09
N SER A 75 -17.82 -7.71 1.03
CA SER A 75 -18.01 -6.38 1.58
C SER A 75 -16.80 -5.90 2.43
N GLU A 76 -15.75 -6.72 2.51
CA GLU A 76 -14.61 -6.58 3.41
C GLU A 76 -13.29 -6.79 2.64
N SER A 77 -13.00 -5.93 1.67
CA SER A 77 -11.69 -5.82 1.00
C SER A 77 -10.61 -5.22 1.93
N ILE A 78 -10.58 -5.60 3.20
CA ILE A 78 -9.96 -4.71 4.19
C ILE A 78 -8.43 -4.92 4.26
N LEU A 79 -7.89 -6.12 3.99
CA LEU A 79 -6.52 -6.49 4.41
C LEU A 79 -5.38 -5.79 3.66
N MET A 80 -5.59 -5.35 2.41
CA MET A 80 -4.54 -4.77 1.57
C MET A 80 -4.78 -3.30 1.18
N GLU A 81 -5.76 -2.64 1.79
CA GLU A 81 -6.10 -1.24 1.54
C GLU A 81 -5.30 -0.30 2.45
N PHE A 82 -4.07 0.03 2.03
CA PHE A 82 -3.24 1.01 2.75
C PHE A 82 -3.80 2.44 2.70
N THR A 83 -4.75 2.72 1.80
CA THR A 83 -5.47 4.00 1.74
C THR A 83 -6.72 4.04 2.62
N SER A 84 -7.05 2.95 3.34
CA SER A 84 -8.23 2.90 4.22
C SER A 84 -8.30 4.04 5.24
N PRO A 85 -7.20 4.51 5.88
CA PRO A 85 -7.28 5.63 6.82
C PRO A 85 -7.64 6.96 6.11
N LEU A 86 -7.19 7.12 4.86
CA LEU A 86 -7.48 8.29 4.04
C LEU A 86 -8.94 8.29 3.58
N SER A 87 -9.46 7.12 3.18
CA SER A 87 -10.86 6.95 2.79
C SER A 87 -11.80 7.34 3.93
N TYR A 88 -11.47 6.93 5.16
CA TYR A 88 -12.28 7.24 6.33
C TYR A 88 -12.26 8.74 6.65
N LEU A 89 -11.09 9.38 6.62
CA LEU A 89 -10.97 10.82 6.88
C LEU A 89 -11.73 11.69 5.87
N LEU A 90 -11.72 11.31 4.59
CA LEU A 90 -12.27 12.13 3.52
C LEU A 90 -13.75 11.87 3.27
N PHE A 91 -14.26 10.70 3.66
CA PHE A 91 -15.63 10.28 3.35
C PHE A 91 -16.47 9.96 4.59
N SER A 92 -16.05 10.36 5.79
CA SER A 92 -16.87 10.21 7.01
C SER A 92 -18.20 10.98 6.94
N ASP A 93 -18.24 12.10 6.21
CA ASP A 93 -19.38 13.03 6.24
C ASP A 93 -19.90 13.48 4.86
N VAL A 94 -19.34 13.00 3.74
CA VAL A 94 -19.61 13.58 2.41
C VAL A 94 -20.11 12.56 1.40
N SER A 95 -21.30 12.84 0.88
CA SER A 95 -22.06 12.17 -0.20
C SER A 95 -21.42 12.20 -1.60
N VAL A 96 -20.09 12.39 -1.70
CA VAL A 96 -19.40 12.49 -3.00
C VAL A 96 -18.88 11.11 -3.40
N LYS A 97 -19.80 10.32 -3.98
CA LYS A 97 -19.52 8.95 -4.48
C LYS A 97 -18.34 8.88 -5.45
N GLN A 98 -18.08 9.95 -6.23
CA GLN A 98 -17.02 9.95 -7.25
C GLN A 98 -15.61 9.96 -6.64
N LEU A 99 -15.34 10.81 -5.65
CA LEU A 99 -14.03 10.88 -4.99
C LEU A 99 -13.72 9.58 -4.23
N LYS A 100 -14.74 8.97 -3.63
CA LYS A 100 -14.61 7.68 -2.94
C LYS A 100 -14.08 6.60 -3.89
N ILE A 101 -14.66 6.48 -5.08
CA ILE A 101 -14.21 5.54 -6.11
C ILE A 101 -12.74 5.79 -6.49
N PHE A 102 -12.32 7.05 -6.65
CA PHE A 102 -10.92 7.33 -6.97
C PHE A 102 -9.95 6.87 -5.89
N ILE A 103 -10.29 7.03 -4.61
CA ILE A 103 -9.41 6.67 -3.48
C ILE A 103 -9.37 5.16 -3.24
N GLU A 104 -10.49 4.47 -3.45
CA GLU A 104 -10.58 3.01 -3.36
C GLU A 104 -9.81 2.30 -4.47
N ILE A 105 -9.67 2.92 -5.64
CA ILE A 105 -8.93 2.34 -6.78
C ILE A 105 -7.41 2.57 -6.69
N ILE A 106 -6.94 3.50 -5.85
CA ILE A 106 -5.50 3.80 -5.72
C ILE A 106 -4.66 2.57 -5.32
N PRO A 107 -5.03 1.79 -4.29
CA PRO A 107 -4.31 0.56 -3.93
C PRO A 107 -4.14 -0.39 -5.11
N ASP A 108 -5.17 -0.57 -5.94
CA ASP A 108 -5.17 -1.52 -7.05
C ASP A 108 -4.13 -1.15 -8.10
N TYR A 109 -4.18 0.09 -8.57
CA TYR A 109 -3.18 0.59 -9.51
C TYR A 109 -1.79 0.61 -8.88
N PHE A 110 -1.68 0.91 -7.58
CA PHE A 110 -0.40 0.89 -6.90
C PHE A 110 0.23 -0.52 -6.93
N TYR A 111 -0.53 -1.57 -6.61
CA TYR A 111 -0.01 -2.94 -6.64
C TYR A 111 0.35 -3.39 -8.05
N LEU A 112 -0.50 -3.10 -9.04
CA LEU A 112 -0.28 -3.51 -10.43
C LEU A 112 0.92 -2.79 -11.06
N ILE A 113 0.98 -1.46 -10.93
CA ILE A 113 2.10 -0.66 -11.45
C ILE A 113 3.39 -1.02 -10.73
N SER A 114 3.35 -1.18 -9.40
CA SER A 114 4.55 -1.54 -8.62
C SER A 114 5.07 -2.91 -9.01
N LEU A 115 4.21 -3.90 -9.25
CA LEU A 115 4.61 -5.23 -9.70
C LEU A 115 5.36 -5.13 -11.04
N ILE A 116 4.78 -4.44 -12.03
CA ILE A 116 5.41 -4.22 -13.34
C ILE A 116 6.77 -3.56 -13.18
N VAL A 117 6.84 -2.49 -12.40
CA VAL A 117 8.08 -1.74 -12.14
C VAL A 117 9.14 -2.63 -11.49
N PHE A 118 8.79 -3.50 -10.55
CA PHE A 118 9.75 -4.39 -9.88
C PHE A 118 10.33 -5.47 -10.78
N PHE A 119 9.66 -5.84 -11.88
CA PHE A 119 10.22 -6.74 -12.89
C PHE A 119 11.19 -6.06 -13.87
N THR A 120 11.21 -4.73 -13.92
CA THR A 120 12.12 -4.01 -14.82
C THR A 120 13.59 -4.23 -14.44
N LYS A 121 14.46 -4.32 -15.44
CA LYS A 121 15.92 -4.45 -15.28
C LYS A 121 16.54 -3.44 -14.29
N PRO A 122 16.24 -2.12 -14.34
CA PRO A 122 16.84 -1.16 -13.41
C PRO A 122 16.48 -1.45 -11.95
N VAL A 123 15.23 -1.85 -11.67
CA VAL A 123 14.79 -2.14 -10.30
C VAL A 123 15.40 -3.45 -9.80
N ARG A 124 15.44 -4.49 -10.64
CA ARG A 124 16.10 -5.76 -10.28
C ARG A 124 17.59 -5.58 -9.97
N ARG A 125 18.30 -4.74 -10.73
CA ARG A 125 19.70 -4.37 -10.41
C ARG A 125 19.80 -3.61 -9.10
N TYR A 126 18.87 -2.68 -8.85
CA TYR A 126 18.85 -1.88 -7.63
C TYR A 126 18.73 -2.72 -6.35
N TYR A 127 17.94 -3.79 -6.38
CA TYR A 127 17.81 -4.75 -5.26
C TYR A 127 18.87 -5.87 -5.30
N GLY A 128 19.83 -5.81 -6.23
CA GLY A 128 20.90 -6.79 -6.35
C GLY A 128 20.47 -8.15 -6.92
N VAL A 129 19.27 -8.28 -7.48
CA VAL A 129 18.74 -9.53 -8.08
C VAL A 129 19.49 -9.90 -9.37
N LEU A 130 19.85 -8.89 -10.16
CA LEU A 130 20.75 -9.06 -11.31
C LEU A 130 22.14 -8.57 -10.92
N LYS A 131 23.17 -9.35 -11.27
CA LYS A 131 24.56 -8.86 -11.24
C LYS A 131 24.69 -7.70 -12.24
N GLN A 132 25.54 -6.71 -11.92
CA GLN A 132 25.73 -5.51 -12.75
C GLN A 132 26.12 -5.90 -14.17
#